data_AF-A0A854WFP0-F1
#
_entry.id   AF-A0A854WFP0-F1
#
_cell.length_a   1.000
_cell.length_b   1.000
_cell.length_c   1.000
_cell.angle_alpha   90.00
_cell.angle_beta   90.00
_cell.angle_gamma   90.00
#
_symmetry.space_group_name_H-M   'P 1'
#
loop_
_entity.id
_entity.type
_entity.pdbx_description
1 polymer ?
#
loop_
_entity_poly.entity_id
_entity_poly.type
_entity_poly.pdbx_seq_one_letter_code
_entity_poly.pdbx_strand_id
1 'polypeptide(L)'
;MILDIVDYKDDRIPVYIGDIENIDYIQVEVLTGDEVITVWYKDGTYKDLDSSQCRLRDYYDGEYEVPSEQIEKWSNMPGSSYDRMERFIESVEE
;
A
#
# COMPACT_ATOMS: atom_id res chain seq x y z
N MET A 1 10.58 4.75 -8.64
CA MET A 1 9.22 5.26 -8.85
C MET A 1 8.69 5.89 -7.57
N ILE A 2 7.74 6.81 -7.72
CA ILE A 2 6.96 7.38 -6.62
C ILE A 2 5.60 6.68 -6.65
N LEU A 3 5.07 6.38 -5.48
CA LEU A 3 3.80 5.73 -5.23
C LEU A 3 3.01 6.61 -4.27
N ASP A 4 1.69 6.69 -4.44
CA ASP A 4 0.83 7.35 -3.46
C ASP A 4 0.19 6.31 -2.53
N ILE A 5 0.45 6.47 -1.23
CA ILE A 5 -0.27 5.77 -0.15
C ILE A 5 -1.28 6.72 0.50
N VAL A 6 -2.34 6.19 1.07
CA VAL A 6 -3.49 6.97 1.56
C VAL A 6 -3.51 6.98 3.08
N ASP A 7 -3.66 8.16 3.69
CA ASP A 7 -3.85 8.29 5.14
C ASP A 7 -5.33 8.19 5.55
N TYR A 8 -5.60 8.21 6.86
CA TYR A 8 -6.97 8.13 7.41
C TYR A 8 -7.90 9.29 7.02
N LYS A 9 -7.38 10.38 6.44
CA LYS A 9 -8.15 11.53 5.93
C LYS A 9 -8.36 11.47 4.43
N ASP A 10 -7.99 10.35 3.80
CA ASP A 10 -7.97 10.16 2.36
C ASP A 10 -6.94 11.04 1.63
N ASP A 11 -5.96 11.61 2.35
CA ASP A 11 -4.88 12.38 1.75
C ASP A 11 -3.84 11.44 1.10
N ARG A 12 -3.34 11.82 -0.07
CA ARG A 12 -2.31 11.07 -0.84
C ARG A 12 -0.92 11.47 -0.38
N ILE A 13 -0.18 10.51 0.15
CA ILE A 13 1.20 10.68 0.61
C ILE A 13 2.15 10.05 -0.42
N PRO A 14 2.93 10.85 -1.16
CA PRO A 14 3.87 10.33 -2.14
C PRO A 14 5.10 9.74 -1.44
N VAL A 15 5.42 8.49 -1.75
CA VAL A 15 6.56 7.75 -1.19
C VAL A 15 7.44 7.17 -2.29
N TYR A 16 8.76 7.23 -2.10
CA TYR A 16 9.73 6.67 -3.05
C TYR A 16 10.05 5.21 -2.70
N ILE A 17 9.82 4.32 -3.67
CA ILE A 17 9.98 2.87 -3.47
C ILE A 17 11.12 2.24 -4.30
N GLY A 18 11.88 3.04 -5.06
CA GLY A 18 12.90 2.51 -5.97
C GLY A 18 12.34 2.05 -7.31
N ASP A 19 13.13 1.32 -8.10
CA ASP A 19 12.73 0.89 -9.45
C ASP A 19 11.80 -0.32 -9.41
N ILE A 20 10.69 -0.24 -10.14
CA ILE A 20 9.65 -1.29 -10.15
C ILE A 20 10.19 -2.66 -10.57
N GLU A 21 11.21 -2.68 -11.44
CA GLU A 21 11.85 -3.91 -11.90
C GLU A 21 12.51 -4.73 -10.79
N ASN A 22 12.90 -4.07 -9.68
CA ASN A 22 13.53 -4.69 -8.52
C ASN A 22 12.52 -5.11 -7.45
N ILE A 23 11.24 -4.77 -7.61
CA ILE A 23 10.18 -5.07 -6.65
C ILE A 23 9.54 -6.40 -7.03
N ASP A 24 9.30 -7.25 -6.03
CA ASP A 24 8.58 -8.51 -6.18
C ASP A 24 7.08 -8.27 -5.98
N TYR A 25 6.72 -7.68 -4.83
CA TYR A 25 5.36 -7.25 -4.50
C TYR A 25 5.41 -6.17 -3.41
N ILE A 26 4.27 -5.54 -3.15
CA ILE A 26 4.06 -4.73 -1.95
C ILE A 26 3.00 -5.40 -1.09
N GLN A 27 3.23 -5.45 0.21
CA GLN A 27 2.20 -5.78 1.19
C GLN A 27 1.61 -4.46 1.69
N VAL A 28 0.29 -4.37 1.75
CA VAL A 28 -0.44 -3.19 2.22
C VAL A 28 -1.23 -3.60 3.45
N GLU A 29 -0.95 -2.95 4.58
CA GLU A 29 -1.70 -3.05 5.81
C GLU A 29 -2.54 -1.79 6.00
N VAL A 30 -3.82 -1.95 6.34
CA VAL A 30 -4.69 -0.83 6.72
C VAL A 30 -4.79 -0.79 8.24
N LEU A 31 -4.27 0.29 8.82
CA LEU A 31 -4.19 0.49 10.26
C LEU A 31 -4.96 1.74 10.67
N THR A 32 -6.19 1.57 11.17
CA THR A 32 -7.08 2.68 11.55
C THR A 32 -7.30 3.66 10.40
N GLY A 33 -7.45 3.11 9.19
CA GLY A 33 -7.63 3.88 7.95
C GLY A 33 -6.34 4.42 7.31
N ASP A 34 -5.19 4.35 7.97
CA ASP A 34 -3.90 4.67 7.35
C ASP A 34 -3.36 3.45 6.58
N GLU A 35 -2.83 3.65 5.38
CA GLU A 35 -2.04 2.62 4.69
C GLU A 35 -0.61 2.61 5.22
N VAL A 36 -0.13 1.43 5.60
CA VAL A 36 1.27 1.11 5.82
C VAL A 36 1.67 0.08 4.78
N ILE A 37 2.76 0.32 4.07
CA ILE A 37 3.24 -0.61 3.05
C ILE A 37 4.61 -1.15 3.39
N THR A 38 4.80 -2.42 3.06
CA THR A 38 6.09 -3.10 3.06
C THR A 38 6.43 -3.46 1.62
N VAL A 39 7.46 -2.83 1.07
CA VAL A 39 7.95 -3.11 -0.28
C VAL A 39 8.94 -4.27 -0.19
N TRP A 40 8.62 -5.40 -0.82
CA TRP A 40 9.51 -6.55 -0.90
C TRP A 40 10.28 -6.53 -2.21
N TYR A 41 11.61 -6.50 -2.13
CA TYR A 41 12.49 -6.50 -3.29
C TYR A 41 12.91 -7.92 -3.66
N LYS A 42 13.21 -8.14 -4.94
CA LYS A 42 13.63 -9.45 -5.49
C LYS A 42 14.92 -9.98 -4.89
N ASP A 43 15.74 -9.12 -4.28
CA ASP A 43 16.95 -9.50 -3.57
C ASP A 43 16.70 -9.97 -2.13
N GLY A 44 15.44 -10.01 -1.70
CA GLY A 44 15.00 -10.42 -0.36
C GLY A 44 15.08 -9.32 0.69
N THR A 45 15.49 -8.10 0.32
CA THR A 45 15.40 -6.94 1.20
C THR A 45 13.98 -6.36 1.19
N TYR A 46 13.65 -5.57 2.22
CA TYR A 46 12.36 -4.90 2.30
C TYR A 46 12.49 -3.48 2.84
N LYS A 47 11.43 -2.69 2.62
CA LYS A 47 11.33 -1.31 3.10
C LYS A 47 9.91 -0.99 3.54
N ASP A 48 9.80 -0.48 4.77
CA ASP A 48 8.52 -0.08 5.35
C ASP A 48 8.28 1.43 5.14
N LEU A 49 7.04 1.78 4.81
CA LEU A 49 6.58 3.15 4.59
C LEU A 49 5.20 3.32 5.21
N ASP A 50 5.02 4.38 5.99
CA ASP A 50 3.79 4.66 6.72
C ASP A 50 3.21 6.00 6.26
N SER A 51 1.93 6.02 5.91
CA SER A 51 1.21 7.24 5.55
C SER A 51 0.99 8.16 6.77
N SER A 52 0.92 7.57 7.97
CA SER A 52 0.63 8.30 9.18
C SER A 52 1.80 9.14 9.66
N GLN A 53 1.48 10.31 10.22
CA GLN A 53 2.44 11.18 10.89
C GLN A 53 2.20 11.26 12.41
N CYS A 54 1.10 10.67 12.90
CA CYS A 54 0.69 10.81 14.31
C CYS A 54 -0.23 9.71 14.84
N ARG A 55 -0.25 8.50 14.26
CA ARG A 55 -1.05 7.38 14.81
C ARG A 55 -0.59 7.06 16.23
N LEU A 56 -1.51 7.17 17.19
CA LEU A 56 -1.25 6.89 18.60
C LEU A 56 -1.42 5.41 18.95
N ARG A 57 -2.21 4.68 18.16
CA ARG A 57 -2.49 3.27 18.34
C ARG A 57 -2.84 2.63 17.01
N ASP A 58 -2.24 1.47 16.77
CA ASP A 58 -2.37 0.72 15.53
C ASP A 58 -3.50 -0.30 15.69
N TYR A 59 -4.71 0.03 15.24
CA TYR A 59 -5.77 -0.95 15.10
C TYR A 59 -5.70 -1.57 13.71
N TYR A 60 -5.57 -2.89 13.65
CA TYR A 60 -5.47 -3.65 12.42
C TYR A 60 -6.85 -3.84 11.78
N ASP A 61 -7.05 -3.27 10.59
CA ASP A 61 -8.29 -3.36 9.83
C ASP A 61 -8.23 -4.42 8.71
N GLY A 62 -7.03 -4.71 8.19
CA GLY A 62 -6.82 -5.74 7.17
C GLY A 62 -5.49 -5.60 6.44
N GLU A 63 -5.16 -6.60 5.62
CA GLU A 63 -3.97 -6.59 4.77
C GLU A 63 -4.21 -7.31 3.44
N TYR A 64 -3.40 -6.97 2.44
CA TYR A 64 -3.38 -7.63 1.13
C TYR A 64 -2.03 -7.43 0.42
N GLU A 65 -1.73 -8.29 -0.54
CA GLU A 65 -0.50 -8.22 -1.36
C GLU A 65 -0.83 -7.73 -2.77
N VAL A 66 -0.07 -6.76 -3.26
CA VAL A 66 -0.15 -6.24 -4.63
C VAL A 66 1.08 -6.69 -5.42
N PRO A 67 0.91 -7.57 -6.42
CA PRO A 67 1.99 -8.01 -7.30
C PRO A 67 2.64 -6.86 -8.07
N SER A 68 3.93 -6.97 -8.39
CA SER A 68 4.69 -5.91 -9.08
C SER A 68 4.02 -5.36 -10.34
N GLU A 69 3.31 -6.19 -11.10
CA GLU A 69 2.66 -5.79 -12.36
C GLU A 69 1.42 -4.90 -12.12
N GLN A 70 0.88 -4.93 -10.91
CA GLN A 70 -0.33 -4.19 -10.53
C GLN A 70 -0.04 -2.93 -9.73
N ILE A 71 1.19 -2.73 -9.25
CA ILE A 71 1.56 -1.60 -8.37
C ILE A 71 1.16 -0.25 -8.97
N GLU A 72 1.44 -0.02 -10.25
CA GLU A 72 1.08 1.25 -10.90
C GLU A 72 -0.44 1.45 -10.96
N LYS A 73 -1.19 0.39 -11.31
CA LYS A 73 -2.66 0.44 -11.34
C LYS A 73 -3.22 0.70 -9.95
N TRP A 74 -2.74 -0.04 -8.95
CA TRP A 74 -3.14 0.09 -7.56
C TRP A 74 -2.83 1.50 -7.02
N SER A 75 -1.65 2.07 -7.28
CA SER A 75 -1.28 3.43 -6.87
C SER A 75 -2.27 4.49 -7.35
N ASN A 76 -2.84 4.28 -8.54
CA ASN A 76 -3.78 5.21 -9.18
C ASN A 76 -5.25 4.91 -8.84
N MET A 77 -5.54 3.87 -8.05
CA MET A 77 -6.92 3.57 -7.64
C MET A 77 -7.45 4.69 -6.76
N PRO A 78 -8.62 5.28 -7.07
CA PRO A 78 -9.23 6.32 -6.25
C PRO A 78 -9.86 5.75 -4.97
N GLY A 79 -10.18 6.64 -4.04
CA GLY A 79 -10.87 6.31 -2.79
C GLY A 79 -9.95 6.20 -1.58
N SER A 80 -10.56 5.87 -0.46
CA SER A 80 -9.93 5.62 0.84
C SER A 80 -9.09 4.35 0.84
N SER A 81 -8.34 4.13 1.92
CA SER A 81 -7.66 2.86 2.18
C SER A 81 -8.62 1.67 2.17
N TYR A 82 -9.83 1.83 2.72
CA TYR A 82 -10.88 0.80 2.73
C TYR A 82 -11.42 0.51 1.32
N ASP A 83 -11.71 1.56 0.54
CA ASP A 83 -12.13 1.44 -0.86
C ASP A 83 -11.13 0.65 -1.71
N ARG A 84 -9.83 0.93 -1.52
CA ARG A 84 -8.75 0.25 -2.25
C ARG A 84 -8.61 -1.19 -1.82
N MET A 85 -8.68 -1.46 -0.51
CA MET A 85 -8.63 -2.80 0.04
C MET A 85 -9.78 -3.68 -0.46
N GLU A 86 -11.04 -3.20 -0.38
CA GLU A 86 -12.21 -3.93 -0.86
C GLU A 86 -12.09 -4.27 -2.35
N ARG A 87 -11.80 -3.28 -3.19
CA ARG A 87 -11.66 -3.49 -4.65
C ARG A 87 -10.52 -4.43 -5.01
N PHE A 88 -9.41 -4.38 -4.29
CA PHE A 88 -8.28 -5.23 -4.59
C PHE A 88 -8.56 -6.68 -4.20
N ILE A 89 -9.11 -6.90 -2.99
CA ILE A 89 -9.49 -8.24 -2.52
C ILE A 89 -10.53 -8.87 -3.45
N GLU A 90 -11.59 -8.15 -3.81
CA GLU A 90 -12.61 -8.65 -4.74
C GLU A 90 -12.01 -9.03 -6.11
N SER A 91 -11.05 -8.25 -6.61
CA SER A 91 -10.42 -8.52 -7.91
C SER A 91 -9.51 -9.75 -7.94
N VAL A 92 -9.13 -10.29 -6.78
CA VAL A 92 -8.31 -11.51 -6.66
C VAL A 92 -9.19 -12.77 -6.56
N GLU A 93 -10.46 -12.62 -6.17
CA GLU A 93 -11.40 -13.74 -6.03
C GLU A 93 -12.13 -14.13 -7.34
N GLU A 94 -12.07 -13.32 -8.39
CA GLU A 94 -12.61 -13.58 -9.75
C GLU A 94 -11.63 -14.32 -10.68
#